data_AF-A0A352A3N1-F1
#
_entry.id   AF-A0A352A3N1-F1
#
_cell.length_a   1.000
_cell.length_b   1.000
_cell.length_c   1.000
_cell.angle_alpha   90.00
_cell.angle_beta   90.00
_cell.angle_gamma   90.00
#
_symmetry.space_group_name_H-M   'P 1'
#
loop_
_entity.id
_entity.type
_entity.pdbx_description
1 polymer ?
#
loop_
_entity_poly.entity_id
_entity_poly.type
_entity_poly.pdbx_seq_one_letter_code
_entity_poly.pdbx_strand_id
1 'polypeptide(L)'
;MKEISSTINVSISTVMRLFNYVNYGMPKLPTVLSIDEFKGNTNAGKYQCILVDGEKKKVIDILPDRYQSHLISYFTKYSRQERKNVKFFVCDMWQKYAEHAKPLFPNATIIIDKYHFIRQTTWAIENIRKRLQKQMPAELRRYYKRSRKLILTRHYKLSDDNKNLLKLCYCTMTI
;
A
#
# COMPACT_ATOMS: atom_id res chain seq x y z
N MET A 1 -17.20 17.66 -9.25
CA MET A 1 -17.80 19.00 -9.06
C MET A 1 -18.27 19.64 -10.36
N LYS A 2 -17.42 19.86 -11.37
CA LYS A 2 -17.85 20.41 -12.68
C LYS A 2 -18.90 19.56 -13.38
N GLU A 3 -18.69 18.24 -13.41
CA GLU A 3 -19.64 17.30 -14.02
C GLU A 3 -21.01 17.35 -13.33
N ILE A 4 -21.04 17.23 -12.00
CA ILE A 4 -22.26 17.38 -11.19
C ILE A 4 -22.94 18.73 -11.48
N SER A 5 -22.19 19.84 -11.39
CA SER A 5 -22.68 21.20 -11.69
C SER A 5 -23.34 21.29 -13.07
N SER A 6 -22.76 20.66 -14.09
CA SER A 6 -23.32 20.58 -15.45
C SER A 6 -24.59 19.74 -15.51
N THR A 7 -24.65 18.61 -14.80
CA THR A 7 -25.81 17.71 -14.81
C THR A 7 -27.02 18.33 -14.11
N ILE A 8 -26.81 19.00 -12.98
CA ILE A 8 -27.90 19.62 -12.19
C ILE A 8 -28.11 21.11 -12.48
N ASN A 9 -27.40 21.67 -13.46
CA ASN A 9 -27.49 23.08 -13.89
C ASN A 9 -27.42 24.11 -12.74
N VAL A 10 -26.46 23.94 -11.83
CA VAL A 10 -26.18 24.90 -10.76
C VAL A 10 -24.69 25.24 -10.74
N SER A 11 -24.33 26.37 -10.13
CA SER A 11 -22.93 26.77 -10.03
C SER A 11 -22.11 25.79 -9.17
N ILE A 12 -20.81 25.66 -9.48
CA ILE A 12 -19.86 24.84 -8.71
C ILE A 12 -19.89 25.23 -7.22
N SER A 13 -19.98 26.52 -6.93
CA SER A 13 -20.05 27.06 -5.56
C SER A 13 -21.28 26.55 -4.81
N THR A 14 -22.44 26.48 -5.48
CA THR A 14 -23.66 25.91 -4.90
C THR A 14 -23.49 24.42 -4.62
N VAL A 15 -22.90 23.66 -5.55
CA VAL A 15 -22.59 22.24 -5.33
C VAL A 15 -21.67 22.07 -4.12
N MET A 16 -20.59 22.85 -4.00
CA MET A 16 -19.68 22.79 -2.85
C MET A 16 -20.40 23.05 -1.52
N ARG A 17 -21.25 24.07 -1.47
CA ARG A 17 -22.02 24.38 -0.26
C ARG A 17 -23.00 23.26 0.10
N LEU A 18 -23.63 22.64 -0.90
CA LEU A 18 -24.52 21.50 -0.68
C LEU A 18 -23.79 20.28 -0.12
N PHE A 19 -22.58 20.00 -0.60
CA PHE A 19 -21.76 18.91 -0.08
C PHE A 19 -21.43 19.08 1.41
N ASN A 20 -21.37 20.30 1.94
CA ASN A 20 -21.17 20.52 3.38
C ASN A 20 -22.34 20.02 4.25
N TYR A 21 -23.53 19.83 3.67
CA TYR A 21 -24.70 19.28 4.38
C TYR A 21 -24.84 17.77 4.17
N VAL A 22 -24.05 17.16 3.28
CA VAL A 22 -24.08 15.72 3.06
C VAL A 22 -23.31 15.06 4.19
N ASN A 23 -24.05 14.41 5.10
CA ASN A 23 -23.46 13.59 6.14
C ASN A 23 -23.48 12.12 5.70
N TYR A 24 -22.30 11.51 5.60
CA TYR A 24 -22.18 10.09 5.40
C TYR A 24 -22.20 9.41 6.78
N GLY A 25 -23.18 8.54 7.01
CA GLY A 25 -23.20 7.74 8.24
C GLY A 25 -21.96 6.85 8.35
N MET A 26 -21.67 6.34 9.56
CA MET A 26 -20.55 5.42 9.73
C MET A 26 -20.77 4.15 8.88
N PRO A 27 -19.82 3.82 7.98
CA PRO A 27 -19.94 2.64 7.13
C PRO A 27 -19.76 1.37 7.95
N LYS A 28 -20.38 0.25 7.53
CA LYS A 28 -20.16 -1.03 8.22
C LYS A 28 -18.75 -1.56 7.99
N LEU A 29 -18.14 -2.16 9.02
CA LEU A 29 -16.85 -2.84 8.86
C LEU A 29 -16.98 -4.09 7.96
N PRO A 30 -16.02 -4.34 7.05
CA PRO A 30 -16.03 -5.48 6.15
C PRO A 30 -15.46 -6.74 6.81
N THR A 31 -15.64 -7.89 6.16
CA THR A 31 -14.94 -9.13 6.54
C THR A 31 -13.44 -9.03 6.29
N VAL A 32 -13.04 -8.39 5.18
CA VAL A 32 -11.65 -8.11 4.79
C VAL A 32 -11.42 -6.61 4.85
N LEU A 33 -10.72 -6.15 5.88
CA LEU A 33 -10.36 -4.75 6.04
C LEU A 33 -8.92 -4.54 5.63
N SER A 34 -8.70 -3.69 4.63
CA SER A 34 -7.36 -3.28 4.20
C SER A 34 -7.09 -1.84 4.60
N ILE A 35 -5.89 -1.57 5.07
CA ILE A 35 -5.39 -0.25 5.44
C ILE A 35 -4.12 0.07 4.65
N ASP A 36 -4.03 1.29 4.12
CA ASP A 36 -2.83 1.78 3.45
C ASP A 36 -2.70 3.31 3.63
N GLU A 37 -1.54 3.84 3.27
CA GLU A 37 -1.21 5.25 3.39
C GLU A 37 -1.00 5.88 2.02
N PHE A 38 -1.53 7.08 1.83
CA PHE A 38 -1.29 7.85 0.61
C PHE A 38 -1.01 9.31 0.93
N LYS A 39 -0.29 9.97 0.03
CA LYS A 39 -0.03 11.41 0.12
C LYS A 39 -1.16 12.14 -0.59
N GLY A 40 -2.12 12.67 0.16
CA GLY A 40 -3.15 13.55 -0.35
C GLY A 40 -2.71 15.02 -0.33
N ASN A 41 -3.43 15.85 -1.09
CA ASN A 41 -3.31 17.31 -1.04
C ASN A 41 -4.31 17.86 0.00
N THR A 42 -4.02 17.65 1.28
CA THR A 42 -4.84 18.16 2.38
C THR A 42 -3.99 18.98 3.35
N ASN A 43 -4.61 19.88 4.10
CA ASN A 43 -3.96 20.62 5.18
C ASN A 43 -3.86 19.81 6.49
N ALA A 44 -4.37 18.57 6.51
CA ALA A 44 -4.52 17.76 7.72
C ALA A 44 -3.29 16.90 8.06
N GLY A 45 -2.32 16.77 7.14
CA GLY A 45 -1.10 16.03 7.38
C GLY A 45 -0.41 15.56 6.10
N LYS A 46 0.82 15.05 6.25
CA LYS A 46 1.64 14.60 5.10
C LYS A 46 1.12 13.30 4.46
N TYR A 47 0.51 12.42 5.25
CA TYR A 47 -0.02 11.13 4.80
C TYR A 47 -1.40 10.93 5.39
N GLN A 48 -2.37 10.61 4.54
CA GLN A 48 -3.72 10.20 4.89
C GLN A 48 -3.78 8.67 4.90
N CYS A 49 -4.73 8.13 5.64
CA CYS A 49 -4.95 6.69 5.73
C CYS A 49 -6.23 6.34 4.96
N ILE A 50 -6.16 5.33 4.09
CA ILE A 50 -7.32 4.83 3.36
C ILE A 50 -7.76 3.48 3.94
N LEU A 51 -9.06 3.33 4.17
CA LEU A 51 -9.69 2.08 4.58
C LEU A 51 -10.44 1.50 3.39
N VAL A 52 -10.21 0.22 3.08
CA VAL A 52 -10.75 -0.44 1.90
C VAL A 52 -11.34 -1.79 2.28
N ASP A 53 -12.52 -2.10 1.74
CA ASP A 53 -13.07 -3.45 1.73
C ASP A 53 -12.28 -4.28 0.70
N GLY A 54 -11.43 -5.17 1.18
CA GLY A 54 -10.55 -5.98 0.33
C GLY A 54 -11.31 -7.01 -0.52
N GLU A 55 -12.52 -7.39 -0.13
CA GLU A 55 -13.36 -8.33 -0.87
C GLU A 55 -14.12 -7.59 -1.98
N LYS A 56 -14.80 -6.50 -1.63
CA LYS A 56 -15.62 -5.72 -2.58
C LYS A 56 -14.83 -4.71 -3.40
N LYS A 57 -13.55 -4.49 -3.06
CA LYS A 57 -12.66 -3.50 -3.67
C LYS A 57 -13.24 -2.08 -3.62
N LYS A 58 -13.88 -1.73 -2.51
CA LYS A 58 -14.51 -0.42 -2.29
C LYS A 58 -13.83 0.33 -1.17
N VAL A 59 -13.65 1.63 -1.37
CA VAL A 59 -13.19 2.52 -0.30
C VAL A 59 -14.30 2.61 0.74
N ILE A 60 -13.94 2.38 1.99
CA ILE A 60 -14.82 2.50 3.16
C ILE A 60 -14.76 3.93 3.67
N ASP A 61 -13.54 4.42 3.91
CA ASP A 61 -13.32 5.74 4.47
C ASP A 61 -11.89 6.22 4.21
N ILE A 62 -11.68 7.52 4.35
CA ILE A 62 -10.37 8.18 4.30
C ILE A 62 -10.18 8.96 5.60
N LEU A 63 -9.18 8.56 6.37
CA LEU A 63 -8.83 9.20 7.62
C LEU A 63 -7.79 10.31 7.38
N PRO A 64 -7.84 11.40 8.17
CA PRO A 64 -7.00 12.58 7.95
C PRO A 64 -5.50 12.28 8.12
N ASP A 65 -5.18 11.30 8.95
CA ASP A 65 -3.82 10.84 9.18
C ASP A 65 -3.76 9.35 9.55
N ARG A 66 -2.53 8.89 9.75
CA ARG A 66 -2.16 7.52 10.09
C ARG A 66 -1.79 7.33 11.57
N TYR A 67 -2.01 8.34 12.42
CA TYR A 67 -1.57 8.23 13.80
C TYR A 67 -2.39 7.17 14.54
N GLN A 68 -1.67 6.35 15.29
CA GLN A 68 -2.26 5.25 16.07
C GLN A 68 -3.43 5.71 16.94
N SER A 69 -3.30 6.84 17.63
CA SER A 69 -4.35 7.39 18.49
C SER A 69 -5.65 7.63 17.72
N HIS A 70 -5.55 8.14 16.50
CA HIS A 70 -6.71 8.39 15.64
C HIS A 70 -7.31 7.12 15.08
N LEU A 71 -6.49 6.14 14.68
CA LEU A 71 -6.97 4.83 14.26
C LEU A 71 -7.74 4.13 15.38
N ILE A 72 -7.19 4.11 16.60
CA ILE A 72 -7.86 3.52 17.76
C ILE A 72 -9.17 4.26 18.03
N SER A 73 -9.14 5.60 18.11
CA SER A 73 -10.34 6.41 18.32
C SER A 73 -11.42 6.12 17.26
N TYR A 74 -11.04 6.09 15.98
CA TYR A 74 -11.94 5.76 14.88
C TYR A 74 -12.57 4.38 15.04
N PHE A 75 -11.76 3.35 15.24
CA PHE A 75 -12.28 1.97 15.32
C PHE A 75 -13.07 1.69 16.60
N THR A 76 -12.78 2.40 17.71
CA THR A 76 -13.56 2.25 18.95
C THR A 76 -14.99 2.77 18.86
N LYS A 77 -15.33 3.57 17.83
CA LYS A 77 -16.71 3.96 17.54
C LYS A 77 -17.57 2.78 17.10
N TYR A 78 -16.96 1.72 16.56
CA TYR A 78 -17.65 0.49 16.20
C TYR A 78 -17.86 -0.41 17.41
N SER A 79 -19.04 -1.03 17.46
CA SER A 79 -19.35 -2.02 18.50
C SER A 79 -18.32 -3.16 18.51
N ARG A 80 -18.07 -3.74 19.68
CA ARG A 80 -17.15 -4.89 19.79
C ARG A 80 -17.60 -6.07 18.92
N GLN A 81 -18.91 -6.24 18.73
CA GLN A 81 -19.45 -7.30 17.87
C GLN A 81 -19.10 -7.06 16.40
N GLU A 82 -19.21 -5.82 15.93
CA GLU A 82 -18.87 -5.47 14.56
C GLU A 82 -17.37 -5.63 14.30
N ARG A 83 -16.53 -5.22 15.24
CA ARG A 83 -15.07 -5.43 15.16
C ARG A 83 -14.67 -6.91 15.14
N LYS A 84 -15.44 -7.78 15.79
CA LYS A 84 -15.24 -9.25 15.75
C LYS A 84 -15.59 -9.87 14.40
N ASN A 85 -16.36 -9.18 13.54
CA ASN A 85 -16.74 -9.67 12.23
C ASN A 85 -15.62 -9.49 11.18
N VAL A 86 -14.64 -8.62 11.46
CA VAL A 86 -13.43 -8.50 10.66
C VAL A 86 -12.60 -9.77 10.83
N LYS A 87 -12.46 -10.56 9.76
CA LYS A 87 -11.71 -11.83 9.75
C LYS A 87 -10.29 -11.66 9.22
N PHE A 88 -10.07 -10.68 8.35
CA PHE A 88 -8.77 -10.41 7.77
C PHE A 88 -8.46 -8.92 7.86
N PHE A 89 -7.29 -8.61 8.37
CA PHE A 89 -6.76 -7.25 8.43
C PHE A 89 -5.49 -7.17 7.58
N VAL A 90 -5.56 -6.49 6.45
CA VAL A 90 -4.46 -6.35 5.49
C VAL A 90 -3.77 -5.01 5.71
N CYS A 91 -2.47 -5.00 5.98
CA CYS A 91 -1.71 -3.77 6.23
C CYS A 91 -0.29 -3.84 5.65
N ASP A 92 0.40 -2.70 5.62
CA ASP A 92 1.86 -2.67 5.40
C ASP A 92 2.60 -3.39 6.56
N MET A 93 3.87 -3.70 6.36
CA MET A 93 4.79 -4.33 7.32
C MET A 93 5.14 -3.44 8.53
N TRP A 94 4.49 -2.29 8.70
CA TRP A 94 4.75 -1.45 9.85
C TRP A 94 4.21 -2.10 11.12
N GLN A 95 5.11 -2.44 12.03
CA GLN A 95 4.82 -3.21 13.25
C GLN A 95 3.65 -2.64 14.07
N LYS A 96 3.51 -1.31 14.13
CA LYS A 96 2.42 -0.66 14.86
C LYS A 96 1.04 -1.10 14.36
N TYR A 97 0.86 -1.28 13.06
CA TYR A 97 -0.42 -1.78 12.54
C TYR A 97 -0.77 -3.16 13.10
N ALA A 98 0.21 -4.07 13.14
CA ALA A 98 0.00 -5.41 13.67
C ALA A 98 -0.29 -5.40 15.19
N GLU A 99 0.40 -4.53 15.94
CA GLU A 99 0.20 -4.38 17.38
C GLU A 99 -1.21 -3.87 17.73
N HIS A 100 -1.78 -2.95 16.95
CA HIS A 100 -3.12 -2.40 17.21
C HIS A 100 -4.24 -3.21 16.57
N ALA A 101 -3.96 -3.96 15.50
CA ALA A 101 -4.94 -4.82 14.87
C ALA A 101 -5.46 -5.88 15.84
N LYS A 102 -4.61 -6.46 16.69
CA LYS A 102 -5.01 -7.49 17.67
C LYS A 102 -6.09 -7.01 18.67
N PRO A 103 -5.90 -5.90 19.42
CA PRO A 103 -6.91 -5.42 20.36
C PRO A 103 -8.14 -4.84 19.65
N LEU A 104 -7.99 -4.26 18.46
CA LEU A 104 -9.10 -3.69 17.71
C LEU A 104 -9.97 -4.78 17.06
N PHE A 105 -9.35 -5.78 16.44
CA PHE A 105 -9.99 -6.85 15.67
C PHE A 105 -9.53 -8.22 16.18
N PRO A 106 -10.07 -8.69 17.31
CA PRO A 106 -9.54 -9.86 18.01
C PRO A 106 -9.64 -11.18 17.22
N ASN A 107 -10.56 -11.27 16.26
CA ASN A 107 -10.74 -12.45 15.40
C ASN A 107 -10.01 -12.33 14.06
N ALA A 108 -9.34 -11.20 13.80
CA ALA A 108 -8.73 -10.95 12.50
C ALA A 108 -7.36 -11.64 12.40
N THR A 109 -7.14 -12.32 11.28
CA THR A 109 -5.81 -12.72 10.85
C THR A 109 -5.13 -11.53 10.19
N ILE A 110 -3.96 -11.16 10.69
CA ILE A 110 -3.17 -10.06 10.12
C ILE A 110 -2.43 -10.58 8.89
N ILE A 111 -2.65 -9.90 7.76
CA ILE A 111 -2.04 -10.23 6.47
C ILE A 111 -1.16 -9.07 6.04
N ILE A 112 0.07 -9.37 5.67
CA ILE A 112 0.97 -8.38 5.08
C ILE A 112 0.57 -8.15 3.63
N ASP A 113 0.44 -6.87 3.25
CA ASP A 113 0.17 -6.49 1.88
C ASP A 113 1.27 -6.99 0.92
N LYS A 114 0.82 -7.66 -0.14
CA LYS A 114 1.71 -8.31 -1.12
C LYS A 114 2.55 -7.30 -1.90
N TYR A 115 1.99 -6.13 -2.22
CA TYR A 115 2.73 -5.11 -2.97
C TYR A 115 3.89 -4.59 -2.14
N HIS A 116 3.64 -4.28 -0.87
CA HIS A 116 4.65 -3.82 0.07
C HIS A 116 5.79 -4.84 0.25
N PHE A 117 5.45 -6.12 0.44
CA PHE A 117 6.44 -7.20 0.55
C PHE A 117 7.33 -7.33 -0.70
N ILE A 118 6.71 -7.36 -1.89
CA ILE A 118 7.42 -7.46 -3.17
C ILE A 118 8.31 -6.22 -3.38
N ARG A 119 7.82 -5.03 -3.02
CA ARG A 119 8.55 -3.77 -3.14
C ARG A 119 9.81 -3.78 -2.27
N GLN A 120 9.71 -4.18 -1.00
CA GLN A 120 10.86 -4.26 -0.10
C GLN A 120 11.90 -5.28 -0.60
N THR A 121 11.44 -6.45 -1.04
CA THR A 121 12.33 -7.48 -1.63
C THR A 121 13.07 -6.95 -2.85
N THR A 122 12.35 -6.25 -3.74
CA THR A 122 12.92 -5.62 -4.93
C THR A 122 13.96 -4.56 -4.56
N TRP A 123 13.69 -3.74 -3.55
CA TRP A 123 14.63 -2.72 -3.07
C TRP A 123 15.89 -3.33 -2.45
N ALA A 124 15.76 -4.41 -1.68
CA ALA A 124 16.91 -5.11 -1.12
C ALA A 124 17.85 -5.62 -2.22
N ILE A 125 17.31 -6.29 -3.24
CA ILE A 125 18.08 -6.76 -4.40
C ILE A 125 18.73 -5.59 -5.15
N GLU A 126 17.99 -4.50 -5.37
CA GLU A 126 18.52 -3.31 -6.05
C GLU A 126 19.63 -2.62 -5.24
N ASN A 127 19.55 -2.62 -3.91
CA ASN A 127 20.59 -2.05 -3.04
C ASN A 127 21.89 -2.86 -3.13
N ILE A 128 21.80 -4.20 -3.13
CA ILE A 128 22.94 -5.08 -3.35
C ILE A 128 23.55 -4.82 -4.73
N ARG A 129 22.71 -4.79 -5.78
CA ARG A 129 23.16 -4.51 -7.15
C ARG A 129 23.89 -3.16 -7.25
N LYS A 130 23.33 -2.10 -6.68
CA LYS A 130 23.94 -0.76 -6.65
C LYS A 130 25.25 -0.73 -5.88
N ARG A 131 25.35 -1.46 -4.77
CA ARG A 131 26.57 -1.55 -3.94
C ARG A 131 27.70 -2.20 -4.74
N LEU A 132 27.46 -3.36 -5.33
CA LEU A 132 28.46 -4.07 -6.14
C LEU A 132 28.84 -3.29 -7.40
N GLN A 133 27.86 -2.68 -8.06
CA GLN A 133 28.07 -1.84 -9.24
C GLN A 133 29.03 -0.66 -9.01
N LYS A 134 29.10 -0.12 -7.78
CA LYS A 134 30.03 0.97 -7.44
C LYS A 134 31.50 0.52 -7.42
N GLN A 135 31.75 -0.74 -7.10
CA GLN A 135 33.10 -1.33 -7.02
C GLN A 135 33.60 -1.82 -8.38
N MET A 136 32.73 -1.90 -9.38
CA MET A 136 33.05 -2.42 -10.71
C MET A 136 33.69 -1.36 -11.63
N PRO A 137 34.56 -1.78 -12.57
CA PRO A 137 34.98 -0.97 -13.72
C PRO A 137 33.81 -0.45 -14.56
N ALA A 138 34.04 0.62 -15.32
CA ALA A 138 32.98 1.34 -16.06
C ALA A 138 32.19 0.47 -17.06
N GLU A 139 32.84 -0.53 -17.65
CA GLU A 139 32.20 -1.46 -18.60
C GLU A 139 31.22 -2.41 -17.91
N LEU A 140 31.67 -3.11 -16.87
CA LEU A 140 30.83 -3.96 -16.04
C LEU A 140 29.69 -3.16 -15.41
N ARG A 141 29.98 -1.93 -14.94
CA ARG A 141 28.94 -1.03 -14.42
C ARG A 141 27.80 -0.81 -15.41
N ARG A 142 28.09 -0.58 -16.70
CA ARG A 142 27.07 -0.41 -17.74
C ARG A 142 26.29 -1.70 -17.99
N TYR A 143 26.98 -2.84 -18.01
CA TYR A 143 26.37 -4.16 -18.15
C TYR A 143 25.33 -4.43 -17.06
N TYR A 144 25.70 -4.36 -15.77
CA TYR A 144 24.76 -4.64 -14.66
C TYR A 144 23.62 -3.62 -14.55
N LYS A 145 23.81 -2.38 -15.02
CA LYS A 145 22.69 -1.42 -15.11
C LYS A 145 21.62 -1.92 -16.07
N ARG A 146 22.05 -2.49 -17.20
CA ARG A 146 21.17 -3.03 -18.25
C ARG A 146 20.57 -4.40 -17.86
N SER A 147 21.29 -5.18 -17.05
CA SER A 147 20.82 -6.47 -16.51
C SER A 147 19.81 -6.35 -15.35
N ARG A 148 19.38 -5.13 -14.96
CA ARG A 148 18.38 -4.93 -13.90
C ARG A 148 17.09 -5.71 -14.14
N LYS A 149 16.57 -5.68 -15.37
CA LYS A 149 15.33 -6.39 -15.74
C LYS A 149 15.53 -7.90 -15.58
N LEU A 150 16.68 -8.42 -15.98
CA LEU A 150 17.03 -9.83 -15.84
C LEU A 150 16.99 -10.28 -14.37
N ILE A 151 17.65 -9.52 -13.49
CA ILE A 151 17.76 -9.82 -12.05
C ILE A 151 16.40 -9.78 -11.34
N LEU A 152 15.50 -8.86 -11.74
CA LEU A 152 14.20 -8.68 -11.09
C LEU A 152 13.07 -9.52 -11.72
N THR A 153 13.32 -10.20 -12.84
CA THR A 153 12.31 -11.00 -13.50
C THR A 153 12.15 -12.34 -12.77
N ARG A 154 10.90 -12.78 -12.59
CA ARG A 154 10.60 -14.07 -11.96
C ARG A 154 11.24 -15.21 -12.74
N HIS A 155 11.90 -16.14 -12.04
CA HIS A 155 12.68 -17.21 -12.65
C HIS A 155 11.92 -18.01 -13.72
N TYR A 156 10.65 -18.34 -13.49
CA TYR A 156 9.82 -19.08 -14.45
C TYR A 156 9.47 -18.29 -15.73
N LYS A 157 9.66 -16.98 -15.76
CA LYS A 157 9.46 -16.13 -16.94
C LYS A 157 10.72 -15.92 -17.77
N LEU A 158 11.86 -16.45 -17.32
CA LEU A 158 13.13 -16.35 -18.04
C LEU A 158 13.24 -17.46 -19.08
N SER A 159 13.71 -17.11 -20.27
CA SER A 159 14.24 -18.10 -21.23
C SER A 159 15.48 -18.79 -20.65
N ASP A 160 15.86 -19.95 -21.19
CA ASP A 160 17.01 -20.69 -20.68
C ASP A 160 18.32 -19.91 -20.83
N ASP A 161 18.49 -19.16 -21.93
CA ASP A 161 19.62 -18.22 -22.10
C ASP A 161 19.67 -17.18 -21.00
N ASN A 162 18.51 -16.60 -20.65
CA ASN A 162 18.42 -15.61 -19.60
C ASN A 162 18.67 -16.22 -18.21
N LYS A 163 18.29 -17.49 -17.97
CA LYS A 163 18.65 -18.20 -16.73
C LYS A 163 20.16 -18.37 -16.63
N ASN A 164 20.83 -18.71 -17.73
CA ASN A 164 22.29 -18.84 -17.77
C ASN A 164 22.99 -17.49 -17.54
N LEU A 165 22.52 -16.43 -18.18
CA LEU A 165 23.00 -15.06 -17.95
C LEU A 165 22.76 -14.61 -16.51
N LEU A 166 21.63 -14.99 -15.90
CA LEU A 166 21.33 -14.67 -14.51
C LEU A 166 22.29 -15.39 -13.55
N LYS A 167 22.58 -16.68 -13.80
CA LYS A 167 23.60 -17.43 -13.04
C LYS A 167 24.96 -16.76 -13.12
N LEU A 168 25.37 -16.36 -14.33
CA LEU A 168 26.63 -15.63 -14.54
C LEU A 168 26.65 -14.33 -13.74
N CYS A 169 25.56 -13.57 -13.75
CA CYS A 169 25.40 -12.35 -12.95
C CYS A 169 25.53 -12.62 -11.45
N TYR A 170 25.02 -13.74 -10.93
CA TYR A 170 25.15 -14.08 -9.51
C TYR A 170 26.55 -14.53 -9.13
N CYS A 171 27.22 -15.36 -9.94
CA CYS A 171 28.59 -15.82 -9.67
C CYS A 171 29.59 -14.65 -9.55
N THR A 172 29.45 -13.68 -10.43
CA THR A 172 30.26 -12.45 -10.47
C THR A 172 29.90 -11.43 -9.38
N MET A 173 28.79 -11.63 -8.66
CA MET A 173 28.35 -10.80 -7.53
C MET A 173 28.76 -11.39 -6.16
N THR A 174 29.38 -12.58 -6.12
CA THR A 174 29.72 -13.32 -4.89
C THR A 174 31.24 -13.34 -4.61
N ILE A 175 32.02 -12.51 -5.31
CA ILE A 175 33.44 -12.27 -5.05
C ILE A 175 33.59 -10.85 -4.52
#